data_AF-A0A4V6CV31-F1
#
_entry.id   AF-A0A4V6CV31-F1
#
_cell.length_a   1.000
_cell.length_b   1.000
_cell.length_c   1.000
_cell.angle_alpha   90.00
_cell.angle_beta   90.00
_cell.angle_gamma   90.00
#
_symmetry.space_group_name_H-M   'P 1'
#
loop_
_entity.id
_entity.type
_entity.pdbx_description
1 polymer ?
#
loop_
_entity_poly.entity_id
_entity_poly.type
_entity_poly.pdbx_seq_one_letter_code
_entity_poly.pdbx_strand_id
1 'polypeptide(L)'
;GVRCPMELSTYFRINERNTGQFERTLIIADKGSYVSYLEGCTAPQRDENQLHAAVVELVTLDDAEIKYSTVQNWYPGNSEGKGGIYNFVTKRGDCRGKNSKISWTQVETGSAITWKYPSCILRGDNSSGEFYSIAISNGFQQVDSGTKMIHLGKNTSSRIISKGIAAGKSQNTYRGLVSAHRKATGARNYTACDSLLIGDKCGAHTVPYVEAKNSSATFEHEATTSKISEDVLF
;
A
#
# COMPACT_ATOMS: atom_id res chain seq x y z
N GLY A 1 -2.03 25.47 -10.80
CA GLY A 1 -3.41 24.99 -10.60
C GLY A 1 -3.85 25.32 -9.19
N VAL A 2 -4.88 24.64 -8.70
CA VAL A 2 -5.46 24.86 -7.36
C VAL A 2 -4.82 23.92 -6.35
N ARG A 3 -4.34 24.46 -5.24
CA ARG A 3 -3.92 23.68 -4.07
C ARG A 3 -5.10 23.59 -3.11
N CYS A 4 -5.57 22.39 -2.81
CA CYS A 4 -6.63 22.19 -1.82
C CYS A 4 -6.19 22.81 -0.49
N PRO A 5 -6.98 23.72 0.12
CA PRO A 5 -6.57 24.47 1.31
C PRO A 5 -6.57 23.62 2.59
N MET A 6 -7.13 22.42 2.53
CA MET A 6 -7.27 21.48 3.65
C MET A 6 -7.08 20.04 3.19
N GLU A 7 -6.82 19.13 4.12
CA GLU A 7 -6.84 17.69 3.83
C GLU A 7 -8.29 17.21 3.80
N LEU A 8 -8.63 16.49 2.72
CA LEU A 8 -9.92 15.83 2.61
C LEU A 8 -9.86 14.54 3.42
N SER A 9 -10.88 14.24 4.19
CA SER A 9 -10.93 13.02 5.01
C SER A 9 -12.29 12.36 4.89
N THR A 10 -12.28 11.05 4.70
CA THR A 10 -13.47 10.21 4.81
C THR A 10 -13.20 9.11 5.83
N TYR A 11 -14.22 8.81 6.61
CA TYR A 11 -14.17 7.76 7.61
C TYR A 11 -15.32 6.79 7.38
N PHE A 12 -14.99 5.57 6.98
CA PHE A 12 -15.95 4.50 6.77
C PHE A 12 -16.03 3.62 8.01
N ARG A 13 -17.26 3.31 8.44
CA ARG A 13 -17.53 2.42 9.56
C ARG A 13 -18.48 1.32 9.12
N ILE A 14 -18.04 0.07 9.17
CA ILE A 14 -18.92 -1.06 8.86
C ILE A 14 -19.87 -1.28 10.04
N ASN A 15 -21.16 -0.97 9.87
CA ASN A 15 -22.17 -1.10 10.94
C ASN A 15 -23.19 -2.23 10.71
N GLU A 16 -23.45 -2.65 9.46
CA GLU A 16 -24.54 -3.61 9.15
C GLU A 16 -24.08 -5.08 9.16
N ARG A 17 -24.98 -5.98 9.57
CA ARG A 17 -24.76 -7.44 9.70
C ARG A 17 -24.91 -8.12 8.34
N ASN A 18 -24.07 -9.10 8.01
CA ASN A 18 -24.11 -9.84 6.73
C ASN A 18 -23.96 -9.00 5.46
N THR A 19 -23.34 -7.82 5.54
CA THR A 19 -23.09 -6.94 4.39
C THR A 19 -21.61 -6.96 4.02
N GLY A 20 -21.30 -7.07 2.73
CA GLY A 20 -20.00 -6.69 2.20
C GLY A 20 -19.95 -5.17 1.99
N GLN A 21 -18.85 -4.51 2.39
CA GLN A 21 -18.64 -3.11 2.05
C GLN A 21 -17.95 -3.04 0.69
N PHE A 22 -18.66 -2.46 -0.27
CA PHE A 22 -18.13 -2.18 -1.60
C PHE A 22 -18.14 -0.67 -1.81
N GLU A 23 -16.98 -0.11 -2.12
CA GLU A 23 -16.85 1.32 -2.35
C GLU A 23 -15.89 1.62 -3.50
N ARG A 24 -16.13 2.75 -4.15
CA ARG A 24 -15.30 3.24 -5.24
C ARG A 24 -14.95 4.70 -5.02
N THR A 25 -13.66 4.97 -4.94
CA THR A 25 -13.09 6.31 -4.81
C THR A 25 -12.40 6.68 -6.11
N LEU A 26 -12.79 7.80 -6.71
CA LEU A 26 -12.13 8.38 -7.88
C LEU A 26 -11.64 9.79 -7.52
N ILE A 27 -10.33 10.02 -7.60
CA ILE A 27 -9.73 11.34 -7.40
C ILE A 27 -9.00 11.74 -8.68
N ILE A 28 -9.32 12.93 -9.18
CA ILE A 28 -8.69 13.51 -10.36
C ILE A 28 -8.04 14.83 -9.95
N ALA A 29 -6.72 14.92 -10.11
CA ALA A 29 -5.96 16.14 -9.90
C ALA A 29 -5.60 16.73 -11.27
N ASP A 30 -6.26 17.85 -11.61
CA ASP A 30 -6.01 18.59 -12.85
C ASP A 30 -4.67 19.34 -12.81
N LYS A 31 -4.26 19.94 -13.93
CA LYS A 31 -2.94 20.54 -14.13
C LYS A 31 -2.51 21.47 -12.99
N GLY A 32 -1.34 21.19 -12.43
CA GLY A 32 -0.74 21.98 -11.36
C GLY A 32 -1.58 22.02 -10.08
N SER A 33 -2.46 21.04 -9.86
CA SER A 33 -3.27 20.94 -8.65
C SER A 33 -2.62 20.06 -7.59
N TYR A 34 -3.07 20.23 -6.36
CA TYR A 34 -2.61 19.43 -5.24
C TYR A 34 -3.79 19.05 -4.34
N VAL A 35 -3.85 17.79 -3.94
CA VAL A 35 -4.81 17.30 -2.95
C VAL A 35 -4.17 16.28 -2.01
N SER A 36 -4.50 16.39 -0.73
CA SER A 36 -4.22 15.39 0.30
C SER A 36 -5.55 14.78 0.72
N TYR A 37 -5.65 13.46 0.62
CA TYR A 37 -6.84 12.69 0.95
C TYR A 37 -6.49 11.62 1.99
N LEU A 38 -7.30 11.53 3.03
CA LEU A 38 -7.19 10.54 4.10
C LEU A 38 -8.44 9.66 4.14
N GLU A 39 -8.21 8.35 4.12
CA GLU A 39 -9.22 7.32 4.24
C GLU A 39 -9.03 6.59 5.57
N GLY A 40 -10.02 6.64 6.44
CA GLY A 40 -10.06 5.86 7.68
C GLY A 40 -11.12 4.76 7.61
N CYS A 41 -10.80 3.54 8.04
CA CYS A 41 -11.81 2.48 8.20
C CYS A 41 -11.71 1.78 9.55
N THR A 42 -12.85 1.54 10.20
CA THR A 42 -12.95 0.65 11.37
C THR A 42 -14.15 -0.28 11.29
N ALA A 43 -14.05 -1.42 12.00
CA ALA A 43 -15.17 -2.34 12.15
C ALA A 43 -15.36 -2.81 13.60
N PRO A 44 -16.61 -3.11 13.99
CA PRO A 44 -16.93 -3.80 15.24
C PRO A 44 -16.54 -5.29 15.19
N GLN A 45 -16.28 -5.86 16.37
CA GLN A 45 -16.02 -7.29 16.55
C GLN A 45 -17.24 -8.14 16.15
N ARG A 46 -17.02 -9.14 15.29
CA ARG A 46 -18.04 -10.12 14.88
C ARG A 46 -17.45 -11.50 14.62
N ASP A 47 -18.23 -12.53 14.92
CA ASP A 47 -17.84 -13.93 14.74
C ASP A 47 -17.90 -14.40 13.28
N GLU A 48 -18.72 -13.76 12.44
CA GLU A 48 -18.82 -14.04 11.00
C GLU A 48 -17.82 -13.20 10.20
N ASN A 49 -17.24 -13.81 9.16
CA ASN A 49 -16.32 -13.11 8.26
C ASN A 49 -17.06 -12.04 7.46
N GLN A 50 -16.46 -10.85 7.36
CA GLN A 50 -16.99 -9.76 6.53
C GLN A 50 -16.02 -9.45 5.40
N LEU A 51 -16.56 -9.13 4.24
CA LEU A 51 -15.79 -8.73 3.07
C LEU A 51 -15.79 -7.20 2.95
N HIS A 52 -14.59 -6.64 2.89
CA HIS A 52 -14.36 -5.26 2.47
C HIS A 52 -13.61 -5.28 1.14
N ALA A 53 -14.26 -4.77 0.10
CA ALA A 53 -13.73 -4.75 -1.26
C ALA A 53 -13.87 -3.35 -1.87
N ALA A 54 -12.80 -2.57 -1.75
CA ALA A 54 -12.74 -1.21 -2.26
C ALA A 54 -11.97 -1.12 -3.60
N VAL A 55 -12.37 -0.16 -4.43
CA VAL A 55 -11.66 0.22 -5.65
C VAL A 55 -11.27 1.70 -5.54
N VAL A 56 -9.98 1.99 -5.70
CA VAL A 56 -9.48 3.37 -5.70
C VAL A 56 -8.77 3.66 -7.01
N GLU A 57 -9.20 4.73 -7.66
CA GLU A 57 -8.63 5.24 -8.90
C GLU A 57 -8.14 6.67 -8.69
N LEU A 58 -6.85 6.89 -8.90
CA LEU A 58 -6.25 8.22 -8.88
C LEU A 58 -5.77 8.58 -10.28
N VAL A 59 -6.05 9.80 -10.72
CA VAL A 59 -5.55 10.34 -11.99
C VAL A 59 -4.86 11.67 -11.72
N THR A 60 -3.56 11.74 -12.01
CA THR A 60 -2.79 12.99 -11.90
C THR A 60 -2.35 13.50 -13.26
N LEU A 61 -2.73 14.74 -13.56
CA LEU A 61 -2.35 15.44 -14.79
C LEU A 61 -1.04 16.23 -14.60
N ASP A 62 -0.70 17.05 -15.59
CA ASP A 62 0.58 17.75 -15.68
C ASP A 62 0.87 18.56 -14.41
N ASP A 63 2.07 18.40 -13.83
CA ASP A 63 2.54 19.15 -12.67
C ASP A 63 1.62 19.00 -11.41
N ALA A 64 0.75 17.99 -11.38
CA ALA A 64 -0.21 17.75 -10.32
C ALA A 64 0.26 16.69 -9.32
N GLU A 65 -0.22 16.78 -8.08
CA GLU A 65 0.15 15.88 -6.99
C GLU A 65 -1.06 15.39 -6.18
N ILE A 66 -1.14 14.06 -5.97
CA ILE A 66 -2.08 13.44 -5.03
C ILE A 66 -1.29 12.76 -3.91
N LYS A 67 -1.62 13.12 -2.67
CA LYS A 67 -1.23 12.36 -1.47
C LYS A 67 -2.44 11.58 -0.98
N TYR A 68 -2.33 10.25 -0.97
CA TYR A 68 -3.38 9.34 -0.50
C TYR A 68 -2.93 8.63 0.75
N SER A 69 -3.64 8.83 1.86
CA SER A 69 -3.34 8.23 3.15
C SER A 69 -4.44 7.27 3.55
N THR A 70 -4.07 6.10 4.09
CA THR A 70 -5.01 5.11 4.59
C THR A 70 -4.64 4.71 6.01
N VAL A 71 -5.60 4.78 6.92
CA VAL A 71 -5.46 4.30 8.30
C VAL A 71 -6.58 3.30 8.58
N GLN A 72 -6.22 2.03 8.73
CA GLN A 72 -7.18 0.96 8.91
C GLN A 72 -6.91 0.18 10.20
N ASN A 73 -7.96 0.02 11.00
CA ASN A 73 -7.96 -0.83 12.19
C ASN A 73 -9.22 -1.70 12.21
N TRP A 74 -9.06 -2.94 11.78
CA TRP A 74 -10.15 -3.91 11.61
C TRP A 74 -10.24 -4.90 12.78
N TYR A 75 -11.26 -5.76 12.78
CA TYR A 75 -11.36 -6.89 13.72
C TYR A 75 -10.63 -8.13 13.16
N PRO A 76 -9.60 -8.67 13.86
CA PRO A 76 -8.73 -9.71 13.31
C PRO A 76 -9.30 -11.13 13.40
N GLY A 77 -10.50 -11.29 13.96
CA GLY A 77 -11.02 -12.57 14.41
C GLY A 77 -10.72 -12.82 15.88
N ASN A 78 -11.27 -13.90 16.41
CA ASN A 78 -11.07 -14.30 17.79
C ASN A 78 -9.69 -14.98 18.01
N SER A 79 -9.42 -15.42 19.24
CA SER A 79 -8.16 -16.08 19.61
C SER A 79 -7.87 -17.40 18.87
N GLU A 80 -8.87 -18.00 18.24
CA GLU A 80 -8.74 -19.21 17.40
C GLU A 80 -8.64 -18.87 15.90
N GLY A 81 -8.66 -17.59 15.53
CA GLY A 81 -8.66 -17.14 14.14
C GLY A 81 -10.01 -17.29 13.43
N LYS A 82 -11.11 -17.42 14.17
CA LYS A 82 -12.47 -17.43 13.60
C LYS A 82 -13.02 -16.01 13.48
N GLY A 83 -13.70 -15.74 12.37
CA GLY A 83 -14.24 -14.43 12.05
C GLY A 83 -13.16 -13.45 11.56
N GLY A 84 -13.49 -12.18 11.64
CA GLY A 84 -12.61 -11.10 11.17
C GLY A 84 -12.87 -10.70 9.72
N ILE A 85 -12.00 -9.83 9.20
CA ILE A 85 -12.28 -9.12 7.96
C ILE A 85 -11.36 -9.55 6.83
N TYR A 86 -11.95 -9.80 5.68
CA TYR A 86 -11.27 -9.95 4.41
C TYR A 86 -11.17 -8.59 3.73
N ASN A 87 -9.95 -8.07 3.62
CA ASN A 87 -9.67 -6.77 3.08
C ASN A 87 -9.04 -6.92 1.68
N PHE A 88 -9.89 -6.95 0.65
CA PHE A 88 -9.49 -7.23 -0.74
C PHE A 88 -9.65 -5.98 -1.60
N VAL A 89 -8.58 -5.18 -1.69
CA VAL A 89 -8.67 -3.82 -2.20
C VAL A 89 -7.78 -3.64 -3.43
N THR A 90 -8.35 -3.02 -4.46
CA THR A 90 -7.60 -2.64 -5.67
C THR A 90 -7.45 -1.12 -5.72
N LYS A 91 -6.24 -0.62 -5.42
CA LYS A 91 -5.90 0.80 -5.57
C LYS A 91 -4.92 1.00 -6.70
N ARG A 92 -5.19 1.97 -7.58
CA ARG A 92 -4.33 2.29 -8.71
C ARG A 92 -4.32 3.78 -9.01
N GLY A 93 -3.11 4.32 -9.07
CA GLY A 93 -2.83 5.68 -9.51
C GLY A 93 -2.25 5.68 -10.92
N ASP A 94 -2.77 6.54 -11.77
CA ASP A 94 -2.28 6.80 -13.12
C ASP A 94 -1.68 8.20 -13.16
N CYS A 95 -0.34 8.24 -13.09
CA CYS A 95 0.47 9.43 -13.29
C CYS A 95 0.51 9.75 -14.79
N ARG A 96 -0.59 10.32 -15.30
CA ARG A 96 -0.81 10.57 -16.73
C ARG A 96 0.01 11.73 -17.25
N GLY A 97 0.11 12.80 -16.47
CA GLY A 97 0.75 14.04 -16.90
C GLY A 97 2.25 14.08 -16.68
N LYS A 98 2.92 14.99 -17.37
CA LYS A 98 4.35 15.26 -17.11
C LYS A 98 4.52 15.77 -15.67
N ASN A 99 5.63 15.41 -15.02
CA ASN A 99 5.94 15.82 -13.64
C ASN A 99 4.85 15.46 -12.60
N SER A 100 3.89 14.58 -12.95
CA SER A 100 2.80 14.22 -12.05
C SER A 100 3.29 13.34 -10.91
N LYS A 101 2.74 13.49 -9.71
CA LYS A 101 3.17 12.75 -8.52
C LYS A 101 1.99 12.09 -7.81
N ILE A 102 2.17 10.83 -7.41
CA ILE A 102 1.24 10.12 -6.52
C ILE A 102 2.04 9.55 -5.35
N SER A 103 1.58 9.83 -4.13
CA SER A 103 2.16 9.28 -2.90
C SER A 103 1.12 8.50 -2.13
N TRP A 104 1.37 7.20 -1.95
CA TRP A 104 0.57 6.31 -1.12
C TRP A 104 1.20 6.21 0.27
N THR A 105 0.40 6.44 1.30
CA THR A 105 0.79 6.22 2.69
C THR A 105 -0.25 5.32 3.34
N GLN A 106 0.15 4.23 3.96
CA GLN A 106 -0.77 3.34 4.63
C GLN A 106 -0.23 2.82 5.95
N VAL A 107 -1.12 2.73 6.95
CA VAL A 107 -0.91 1.88 8.12
C VAL A 107 -2.12 0.99 8.29
N GLU A 108 -1.88 -0.31 8.28
CA GLU A 108 -2.95 -1.31 8.37
C GLU A 108 -2.70 -2.30 9.48
N THR A 109 -3.79 -2.58 10.19
CA THR A 109 -3.85 -3.59 11.22
C THR A 109 -5.25 -4.19 11.29
N GLY A 110 -5.34 -5.36 11.90
CA GLY A 110 -6.61 -5.92 12.35
C GLY A 110 -7.45 -6.69 11.32
N SER A 111 -7.04 -6.89 10.06
CA SER A 111 -7.81 -7.76 9.14
C SER A 111 -7.42 -9.23 9.33
N ALA A 112 -8.35 -10.17 9.18
CA ALA A 112 -8.02 -11.60 9.19
C ALA A 112 -7.16 -11.96 7.97
N ILE A 113 -7.56 -11.48 6.78
CA ILE A 113 -6.78 -11.59 5.55
C ILE A 113 -6.70 -10.23 4.87
N THR A 114 -5.49 -9.80 4.51
CA THR A 114 -5.26 -8.55 3.75
C THR A 114 -4.68 -8.84 2.38
N TRP A 115 -5.47 -8.49 1.36
CA TRP A 115 -5.33 -8.65 -0.09
C TRP A 115 -4.99 -7.41 -0.92
N LYS A 116 -3.77 -6.83 -0.99
CA LYS A 116 -3.65 -5.52 -1.68
C LYS A 116 -2.30 -5.09 -2.26
N TYR A 117 -2.40 -4.37 -3.37
CA TYR A 117 -1.25 -3.82 -4.10
C TYR A 117 -1.51 -2.41 -4.66
N PRO A 118 -1.53 -1.34 -3.84
CA PRO A 118 -1.58 0.02 -4.35
C PRO A 118 -0.49 0.24 -5.39
N SER A 119 -0.88 0.71 -6.57
CA SER A 119 -0.01 0.76 -7.75
C SER A 119 0.13 2.17 -8.31
N CYS A 120 1.29 2.49 -8.87
CA CYS A 120 1.48 3.68 -9.70
C CYS A 120 1.86 3.29 -11.13
N ILE A 121 1.08 3.76 -12.09
CA ILE A 121 1.41 3.76 -13.51
C ILE A 121 2.06 5.10 -13.83
N LEU A 122 3.37 5.12 -14.01
CA LEU A 122 4.18 6.30 -14.27
C LEU A 122 4.25 6.55 -15.78
N ARG A 123 3.16 7.12 -16.32
CA ARG A 123 2.96 7.32 -17.76
C ARG A 123 3.62 8.59 -18.28
N GLY A 124 3.48 9.70 -17.57
CA GLY A 124 4.07 10.97 -17.96
C GLY A 124 5.58 11.01 -17.73
N ASP A 125 6.27 11.78 -18.57
CA ASP A 125 7.70 12.02 -18.40
C ASP A 125 7.97 12.76 -17.07
N ASN A 126 9.05 12.38 -16.39
CA ASN A 126 9.44 12.83 -15.05
C ASN A 126 8.36 12.61 -13.96
N SER A 127 7.39 11.73 -14.20
CA SER A 127 6.40 11.40 -13.16
C SER A 127 7.03 10.58 -12.03
N SER A 128 6.46 10.72 -10.83
CA SER A 128 6.96 10.08 -9.61
C SER A 128 5.88 9.31 -8.86
N GLY A 129 6.27 8.18 -8.28
CA GLY A 129 5.41 7.33 -7.46
C GLY A 129 6.06 6.98 -6.12
N GLU A 130 5.38 7.26 -5.02
CA GLU A 130 5.86 6.95 -3.68
C GLU A 130 4.90 6.00 -2.98
N PHE A 131 5.46 5.07 -2.20
CA PHE A 131 4.69 4.15 -1.39
C PHE A 131 5.36 3.96 -0.04
N TYR A 132 4.61 4.27 1.02
CA TYR A 132 5.00 4.10 2.41
C TYR A 132 3.97 3.21 3.09
N SER A 133 4.40 2.08 3.65
CA SER A 133 3.51 1.11 4.26
C SER A 133 4.04 0.64 5.60
N ILE A 134 3.15 0.60 6.60
CA ILE A 134 3.33 -0.13 7.84
C ILE A 134 2.22 -1.18 7.94
N ALA A 135 2.58 -2.46 7.90
CA ALA A 135 1.63 -3.57 7.97
C ALA A 135 1.87 -4.36 9.26
N ILE A 136 0.89 -4.38 10.16
CA ILE A 136 0.96 -5.06 11.46
C ILE A 136 0.03 -6.27 11.46
N SER A 137 0.57 -7.42 11.86
CA SER A 137 -0.18 -8.66 11.96
C SER A 137 0.14 -9.38 13.28
N ASN A 138 -0.88 -9.96 13.91
CA ASN A 138 -0.79 -10.73 15.15
C ASN A 138 -1.78 -11.91 15.11
N GLY A 139 -1.67 -12.84 16.07
CA GLY A 139 -2.58 -13.98 16.17
C GLY A 139 -2.50 -14.87 14.94
N PHE A 140 -3.61 -15.10 14.25
CA PHE A 140 -3.68 -15.93 13.04
C PHE A 140 -3.88 -15.10 11.75
N GLN A 141 -3.63 -13.79 11.81
CA GLN A 141 -3.79 -12.91 10.65
C GLN A 141 -2.83 -13.26 9.52
N GLN A 142 -3.29 -13.08 8.28
CA GLN A 142 -2.50 -13.23 7.07
C GLN A 142 -2.51 -11.93 6.27
N VAL A 143 -1.34 -11.42 5.93
CA VAL A 143 -1.18 -10.19 5.16
C VAL A 143 -0.34 -10.49 3.93
N ASP A 144 -0.90 -10.31 2.73
CA ASP A 144 -0.14 -10.23 1.48
C ASP A 144 -0.37 -8.81 0.91
N SER A 145 0.61 -7.95 1.14
CA SER A 145 0.53 -6.53 0.83
C SER A 145 1.81 -6.05 0.16
N GLY A 146 1.69 -5.06 -0.71
CA GLY A 146 2.86 -4.36 -1.23
C GLY A 146 2.44 -3.38 -2.30
N THR A 147 3.25 -3.18 -3.33
CA THR A 147 3.00 -2.15 -4.33
C THR A 147 3.49 -2.55 -5.71
N LYS A 148 2.92 -1.94 -6.76
CA LYS A 148 3.40 -2.10 -8.14
C LYS A 148 3.75 -0.75 -8.73
N MET A 149 5.04 -0.54 -9.03
CA MET A 149 5.56 0.64 -9.71
C MET A 149 5.84 0.29 -11.17
N ILE A 150 5.09 0.90 -12.09
CA ILE A 150 5.15 0.61 -13.52
C ILE A 150 5.67 1.85 -14.24
N HIS A 151 6.95 1.83 -14.60
CA HIS A 151 7.64 2.92 -15.28
C HIS A 151 7.40 2.84 -16.80
N LEU A 152 6.72 3.84 -17.35
CA LEU A 152 6.43 3.94 -18.79
C LEU A 152 7.07 5.19 -19.43
N GLY A 153 6.98 6.34 -18.77
CA GLY A 153 7.56 7.62 -19.19
C GLY A 153 9.07 7.70 -18.95
N LYS A 154 9.73 8.68 -19.56
CA LYS A 154 11.16 8.98 -19.38
C LYS A 154 11.40 9.59 -18.00
N ASN A 155 12.59 9.34 -17.43
CA ASN A 155 13.06 9.89 -16.16
C ASN A 155 12.08 9.69 -14.99
N THR A 156 11.29 8.62 -15.03
CA THR A 156 10.31 8.32 -13.99
C THR A 156 10.99 7.80 -12.74
N SER A 157 10.53 8.24 -11.57
CA SER A 157 11.11 7.84 -10.29
C SER A 157 10.10 7.13 -9.41
N SER A 158 10.55 6.15 -8.63
CA SER A 158 9.72 5.56 -7.59
C SER A 158 10.48 5.29 -6.30
N ARG A 159 9.79 5.44 -5.18
CA ARG A 159 10.31 5.14 -3.84
C ARG A 159 9.33 4.24 -3.11
N ILE A 160 9.82 3.12 -2.62
CA ILE A 160 9.03 2.13 -1.88
C ILE A 160 9.69 1.94 -0.52
N ILE A 161 8.96 2.24 0.55
CA ILE A 161 9.36 1.96 1.92
C ILE A 161 8.26 1.11 2.56
N SER A 162 8.57 -0.14 2.87
CA SER A 162 7.64 -1.07 3.51
C SER A 162 8.20 -1.57 4.82
N LYS A 163 7.40 -1.46 5.89
CA LYS A 163 7.71 -2.01 7.21
C LYS A 163 6.65 -3.03 7.59
N GLY A 164 7.02 -4.31 7.63
CA GLY A 164 6.16 -5.40 8.05
C GLY A 164 6.44 -5.79 9.50
N ILE A 165 5.40 -5.95 10.32
CA ILE A 165 5.50 -6.46 11.68
C ILE A 165 4.65 -7.72 11.79
N ALA A 166 5.26 -8.81 12.24
CA ALA A 166 4.61 -10.11 12.43
C ALA A 166 4.76 -10.56 13.89
N ALA A 167 3.65 -11.02 14.49
CA ALA A 167 3.58 -11.41 15.89
C ALA A 167 2.65 -12.62 16.09
N GLY A 168 2.80 -13.32 17.21
CA GLY A 168 1.97 -14.49 17.51
C GLY A 168 2.21 -15.62 16.52
N LYS A 169 1.18 -16.00 15.75
CA LYS A 169 1.24 -17.03 14.70
C LYS A 169 0.98 -16.44 13.30
N SER A 170 1.07 -15.11 13.15
CA SER A 170 0.67 -14.43 11.94
C SER A 170 1.67 -14.63 10.81
N GLN A 171 1.21 -14.44 9.58
CA GLN A 171 2.04 -14.46 8.38
C GLN A 171 1.94 -13.11 7.68
N ASN A 172 3.06 -12.40 7.58
CA ASN A 172 3.14 -11.11 6.90
C ASN A 172 4.03 -11.24 5.66
N THR A 173 3.48 -10.99 4.49
CA THR A 173 4.18 -11.08 3.22
C THR A 173 4.17 -9.71 2.56
N TYR A 174 5.35 -9.14 2.39
CA TYR A 174 5.55 -8.08 1.41
C TYR A 174 5.66 -8.68 0.02
N ARG A 175 4.84 -8.21 -0.93
CA ARG A 175 4.96 -8.58 -2.34
C ARG A 175 4.87 -7.35 -3.23
N GLY A 176 5.95 -7.07 -3.96
CA GLY A 176 6.05 -5.87 -4.78
C GLY A 176 6.53 -6.13 -6.20
N LEU A 177 6.15 -5.27 -7.13
CA LEU A 177 6.63 -5.27 -8.52
C LEU A 177 7.21 -3.90 -8.86
N VAL A 178 8.44 -3.88 -9.38
CA VAL A 178 9.01 -2.71 -10.05
C VAL A 178 9.31 -3.10 -11.49
N SER A 179 8.73 -2.38 -12.45
CA SER A 179 8.91 -2.67 -13.87
C SER A 179 9.25 -1.42 -14.68
N ALA A 180 10.18 -1.53 -15.62
CA ALA A 180 10.49 -0.52 -16.62
C ALA A 180 10.16 -1.02 -18.02
N HIS A 181 9.33 -0.26 -18.72
CA HIS A 181 9.05 -0.47 -20.14
C HIS A 181 10.26 -0.05 -21.00
N ARG A 182 10.37 -0.59 -22.22
CA ARG A 182 11.46 -0.28 -23.18
C ARG A 182 11.65 1.21 -23.45
N LYS A 183 10.58 2.00 -23.34
CA LYS A 183 10.60 3.47 -23.57
C LYS A 183 10.94 4.31 -22.32
N ALA A 184 10.97 3.70 -21.13
CA ALA A 184 11.19 4.38 -19.86
C ALA A 184 12.69 4.64 -19.60
N THR A 185 13.30 5.46 -20.46
CA THR A 185 14.72 5.82 -20.34
C THR A 185 14.96 6.63 -19.07
N GLY A 186 16.03 6.32 -18.32
CA GLY A 186 16.38 7.01 -17.08
C GLY A 186 15.45 6.72 -15.91
N ALA A 187 14.69 5.62 -15.95
CA ALA A 187 13.84 5.19 -14.85
C ALA A 187 14.67 4.87 -13.59
N ARG A 188 14.22 5.33 -12.42
CA ARG A 188 14.89 5.10 -11.14
C ARG A 188 13.93 4.53 -10.10
N ASN A 189 14.37 3.55 -9.34
CA ASN A 189 13.63 3.01 -8.20
C ASN A 189 14.57 2.79 -7.02
N TYR A 190 14.08 3.14 -5.82
CA TYR A 190 14.65 2.70 -4.56
C TYR A 190 13.57 1.99 -3.74
N THR A 191 13.85 0.75 -3.34
CA THR A 191 12.95 -0.08 -2.53
C THR A 191 13.65 -0.50 -1.24
N ALA A 192 13.05 -0.21 -0.09
CA ALA A 192 13.49 -0.71 1.21
C ALA A 192 12.34 -1.46 1.89
N CYS A 193 12.58 -2.74 2.23
CA CYS A 193 11.62 -3.61 2.88
C CYS A 193 12.16 -4.10 4.22
N ASP A 194 11.66 -3.53 5.31
CA ASP A 194 12.05 -3.95 6.66
C ASP A 194 10.98 -4.87 7.24
N SER A 195 11.40 -5.98 7.83
CA SER A 195 10.53 -6.93 8.51
C SER A 195 10.94 -7.08 9.98
N LEU A 196 9.97 -7.02 10.88
CA LEU A 196 10.16 -7.20 12.31
C LEU A 196 9.35 -8.42 12.79
N LEU A 197 10.02 -9.40 13.37
CA LEU A 197 9.39 -10.56 13.98
C LEU A 197 9.37 -10.43 15.50
N ILE A 198 8.20 -10.68 16.08
CA ILE A 198 7.96 -10.72 17.53
C ILE A 198 7.55 -12.15 17.89
N GLY A 199 8.45 -12.86 18.58
CA GLY A 199 8.29 -14.28 18.93
C GLY A 199 8.92 -15.24 17.92
N ASP A 200 8.62 -16.52 18.06
CA ASP A 200 9.22 -17.65 17.31
C ASP A 200 8.23 -18.38 16.39
N LYS A 201 6.94 -18.03 16.43
CA LYS A 201 5.84 -18.71 15.72
C LYS A 201 5.24 -17.91 14.57
N CYS A 202 5.66 -16.66 14.38
CA CYS A 202 5.21 -15.81 13.28
C CYS A 202 6.17 -15.91 12.07
N GLY A 203 5.70 -15.50 10.90
CA GLY A 203 6.50 -15.46 9.68
C GLY A 203 6.43 -14.09 9.02
N ALA A 204 7.58 -13.62 8.54
CA ALA A 204 7.69 -12.45 7.69
C ALA A 204 8.39 -12.86 6.38
N HIS A 205 7.75 -12.56 5.25
CA HIS A 205 8.19 -12.95 3.91
C HIS A 205 8.32 -11.73 3.02
N THR A 206 9.34 -11.71 2.16
CA THR A 206 9.57 -10.62 1.20
C THR A 206 9.71 -11.24 -0.19
N VAL A 207 8.78 -10.92 -1.09
CA VAL A 207 8.73 -11.46 -2.45
C VAL A 207 8.76 -10.31 -3.46
N PRO A 208 9.96 -9.82 -3.83
CA PRO A 208 10.10 -8.75 -4.81
C PRO A 208 10.14 -9.29 -6.24
N TYR A 209 9.54 -8.52 -7.15
CA TYR A 209 9.61 -8.73 -8.60
C TYR A 209 10.23 -7.49 -9.23
N VAL A 210 11.26 -7.69 -10.04
CA VAL A 210 11.94 -6.62 -10.77
C VAL A 210 12.02 -6.98 -12.25
N GLU A 211 11.44 -6.14 -13.10
CA GLU A 211 11.46 -6.31 -14.56
C GLU A 211 12.05 -5.07 -15.24
N ALA A 212 13.33 -5.10 -15.60
CA ALA A 212 13.97 -4.00 -16.31
C ALA A 212 14.08 -4.31 -17.82
N LYS A 213 13.15 -3.78 -18.63
CA LYS A 213 13.20 -3.92 -20.11
C LYS A 213 13.87 -2.71 -20.78
N ASN A 214 14.65 -1.92 -20.04
CA ASN A 214 15.40 -0.75 -20.52
C ASN A 214 16.78 -0.73 -19.83
N SER A 215 17.85 -0.58 -20.61
CA SER A 215 19.24 -0.63 -20.12
C SER A 215 19.68 0.58 -19.30
N SER A 216 18.94 1.69 -19.38
CA SER A 216 19.23 2.91 -18.61
C SER A 216 18.50 2.97 -17.27
N ALA A 217 17.74 1.93 -16.91
CA ALA A 217 17.04 1.87 -15.63
C ALA A 217 18.00 1.57 -14.47
N THR A 218 17.83 2.26 -13.35
CA THR A 218 18.58 2.04 -12.11
C THR A 218 17.61 1.67 -11.00
N PHE A 219 17.59 0.39 -10.62
CA PHE A 219 16.69 -0.16 -9.60
C PHE A 219 17.49 -0.73 -8.44
N GLU A 220 17.25 -0.20 -7.24
CA GLU A 220 17.87 -0.63 -6.00
C GLU A 220 16.83 -1.26 -5.08
N HIS A 221 17.14 -2.42 -4.52
CA HIS A 221 16.26 -3.14 -3.59
C HIS A 221 17.07 -3.61 -2.37
N GLU A 222 16.64 -3.17 -1.20
CA GLU A 222 17.17 -3.57 0.09
C GLU A 222 16.06 -4.21 0.93
N ALA A 223 16.40 -5.30 1.61
CA ALA A 223 15.48 -5.97 2.53
C ALA A 223 16.22 -6.33 3.83
N THR A 224 15.68 -5.90 4.96
CA THR A 224 16.25 -6.13 6.29
C THR A 224 15.25 -6.90 7.13
N THR A 225 15.72 -7.90 7.88
CA THR A 225 14.91 -8.61 8.86
C THR A 225 15.49 -8.41 10.24
N SER A 226 14.64 -8.05 11.19
CA SER A 226 14.98 -7.88 12.59
C SER A 226 14.05 -8.74 13.44
N LYS A 227 14.59 -9.29 14.53
CA LYS A 227 13.82 -10.05 15.51
C LYS A 227 14.00 -9.39 16.87
N ILE A 228 12.90 -9.15 17.58
CA ILE A 228 12.97 -8.77 18.99
C ILE A 228 13.02 -10.07 19.79
N SER A 229 14.17 -10.37 20.39
CA SER A 229 14.32 -11.45 21.37
C SER A 229 13.83 -11.00 22.74
N GLU A 230 13.49 -11.97 23.60
CA GLU A 230 13.17 -11.70 25.00
C GLU A 230 14.33 -10.96 25.71
N ASP A 231 15.58 -11.24 25.34
CA ASP A 231 16.78 -10.55 25.87
C ASP A 231 16.88 -9.05 25.54
N VAL A 232 16.09 -8.55 24.57
CA VAL A 232 16.02 -7.11 24.25
C VAL A 232 14.85 -6.43 24.98
N LEU A 233 13.88 -7.23 25.45
CA LEU A 233 12.70 -6.78 26.19
C LEU A 233 12.98 -6.64 27.71
N PHE A 234 13.98 -7.35 28.22
CA PHE A 234 14.42 -7.37 29.62
C PHE A 234 15.85 -6.85 29.78
#